data_AF-A0A2T7NDQ9-F1
#
_entry.id   AF-A0A2T7NDQ9-F1
#
_cell.length_a   1.000
_cell.length_b   1.000
_cell.length_c   1.000
_cell.angle_alpha   90.00
_cell.angle_beta   90.00
_cell.angle_gamma   90.00
#
_symmetry.space_group_name_H-M   'P 1'
#
loop_
_entity.id
_entity.type
_entity.pdbx_description
1 polymer ?
#
loop_
_entity_poly.entity_id
_entity_poly.type
_entity_poly.pdbx_seq_one_letter_code
_entity_poly.pdbx_strand_id
1 'polypeptide(L)'
;MGMLSAVLGFTFIVSGLGADTYEEALNLYRSTFHGDGTYYGDAGGGGTCSYGVQNPPVARQVKYPVALNRPQFLNSVMCGTCWKVTASGHGLGNNPIRGEFLVFVDDLCPGCQAVGSGNVQFKFQGSNPWYLKLQVQNSRLAVHKMEIDHNGWQPMKHTSDGFFVFNSGPVNGSFRVRLTAVNGAQIIDTIPRVGTCDRHKVFSI
;
A
#
# COMPACT_ATOMS: atom_id res chain seq x y z
N MET A 1 21.70 -58.35 7.79
CA MET A 1 20.78 -57.63 6.87
C MET A 1 20.32 -56.38 7.60
N GLY A 2 20.92 -55.23 7.31
CA GLY A 2 20.55 -53.94 7.91
C GLY A 2 19.65 -53.17 6.94
N MET A 3 18.39 -52.95 7.32
CA MET A 3 17.50 -52.04 6.61
C MET A 3 17.82 -50.60 7.04
N LEU A 4 18.51 -49.85 6.18
CA LEU A 4 18.57 -48.40 6.30
C LEU A 4 17.22 -47.83 5.84
N SER A 5 16.41 -47.37 6.79
CA SER A 5 15.16 -46.68 6.50
C SER A 5 15.47 -45.20 6.24
N ALA A 6 15.54 -44.79 4.98
CA ALA A 6 15.67 -43.39 4.60
C ALA A 6 14.28 -42.73 4.65
N VAL A 7 14.04 -41.93 5.70
CA VAL A 7 12.88 -41.04 5.75
C VAL A 7 13.16 -39.85 4.82
N LEU A 8 12.67 -39.93 3.60
CA LEU A 8 12.60 -38.79 2.68
C LEU A 8 11.58 -37.78 3.24
N GLY A 9 12.06 -36.83 4.03
CA GLY A 9 11.29 -35.67 4.43
C GLY A 9 10.97 -34.83 3.21
N PHE A 10 9.75 -34.94 2.69
CA PHE A 10 9.20 -33.98 1.74
C PHE A 10 8.88 -32.69 2.51
N THR A 11 9.79 -31.73 2.47
CA THR A 11 9.49 -30.35 2.82
C THR A 11 8.53 -29.82 1.75
N PHE A 12 7.24 -29.77 2.06
CA PHE A 12 6.29 -29.01 1.27
C PHE A 12 6.65 -27.53 1.41
N ILE A 13 7.39 -26.99 0.44
CA ILE A 13 7.45 -25.54 0.24
C ILE A 13 6.08 -25.16 -0.28
N VAL A 14 5.19 -24.72 0.62
CA VAL A 14 3.99 -23.99 0.21
C VAL A 14 4.48 -22.67 -0.38
N SER A 15 4.80 -22.68 -1.67
CA SER A 15 4.82 -21.48 -2.50
C SER A 15 3.37 -21.07 -2.76
N GLY A 16 2.66 -20.76 -1.68
CA GLY A 16 1.31 -20.24 -1.71
C GLY A 16 1.40 -18.72 -1.71
N LEU A 17 0.60 -18.09 -2.56
CA LEU A 17 0.30 -16.66 -2.56
C LEU A 17 0.29 -16.14 -1.11
N GLY A 18 1.29 -15.33 -0.78
CA GLY A 18 1.81 -15.16 0.56
C GLY A 18 0.80 -14.65 1.57
N ALA A 19 0.99 -15.01 2.84
CA ALA A 19 0.28 -14.43 3.98
C ALA A 19 0.22 -12.88 3.92
N ASP A 20 1.22 -12.27 3.29
CA ASP A 20 1.34 -10.84 3.02
C ASP A 20 0.15 -10.26 2.24
N THR A 21 -0.33 -10.94 1.19
CA THR A 21 -1.46 -10.45 0.36
C THR A 21 -2.80 -10.54 1.10
N TYR A 22 -2.96 -11.53 1.98
CA TYR A 22 -4.15 -11.64 2.83
C TYR A 22 -4.18 -10.55 3.89
N GLU A 23 -3.05 -10.24 4.52
CA GLU A 23 -2.96 -9.12 5.47
C GLU A 23 -3.19 -7.76 4.79
N GLU A 24 -2.70 -7.58 3.56
CA GLU A 24 -3.03 -6.39 2.76
C GLU A 24 -4.52 -6.28 2.45
N ALA A 25 -5.15 -7.37 2.01
CA ALA A 25 -6.60 -7.39 1.78
C ALA A 25 -7.36 -7.07 3.07
N LEU A 26 -6.98 -7.64 4.21
CA LEU A 26 -7.57 -7.34 5.52
C LEU A 26 -7.37 -5.88 5.93
N ASN A 27 -6.20 -5.30 5.64
CA ASN A 27 -5.95 -3.88 5.86
C ASN A 27 -6.85 -2.99 4.99
N LEU A 28 -7.15 -3.40 3.75
CA LEU A 28 -8.12 -2.70 2.90
C LEU A 28 -9.52 -2.68 3.52
N TYR A 29 -9.96 -3.76 4.18
CA TYR A 29 -11.25 -3.79 4.88
C TYR A 29 -11.30 -2.92 6.14
N ARG A 30 -10.18 -2.77 6.84
CA ARG A 30 -10.11 -2.05 8.13
C ARG A 30 -9.84 -0.56 7.99
N SER A 31 -9.46 -0.11 6.80
CA SER A 31 -8.97 1.25 6.57
C SER A 31 -9.94 2.06 5.70
N THR A 32 -9.99 3.37 5.94
CA THR A 32 -10.68 4.31 5.07
C THR A 32 -9.68 4.97 4.13
N PHE A 33 -10.00 5.02 2.83
CA PHE A 33 -9.15 5.63 1.81
C PHE A 33 -9.83 6.86 1.19
N HIS A 34 -9.04 7.89 0.85
CA HIS A 34 -9.50 9.15 0.25
C HIS A 34 -8.77 9.50 -1.04
N GLY A 35 -9.50 9.69 -2.13
CA GLY A 35 -8.91 10.04 -3.42
C GLY A 35 -9.97 10.33 -4.48
N ASP A 36 -9.48 10.53 -5.70
CA ASP A 36 -10.32 10.91 -6.82
C ASP A 36 -11.02 9.70 -7.43
N GLY A 37 -12.28 9.91 -7.84
CA GLY A 37 -13.07 8.94 -8.57
C GLY A 37 -13.48 9.49 -9.92
N THR A 38 -13.40 8.66 -10.94
CA THR A 38 -13.97 8.91 -12.27
C THR A 38 -14.99 7.82 -12.59
N TYR A 39 -15.78 8.03 -13.63
CA TYR A 39 -16.71 7.02 -14.15
C TYR A 39 -16.43 6.79 -15.63
N TYR A 40 -16.66 5.57 -16.09
CA TYR A 40 -16.54 5.19 -17.49
C TYR A 40 -17.47 4.02 -17.78
N GLY A 41 -17.77 3.82 -19.06
CA GLY A 41 -18.61 2.71 -19.53
C GLY A 41 -20.07 2.81 -19.10
N ASP A 42 -20.88 1.90 -19.65
CA ASP A 42 -22.24 1.64 -19.17
C ASP A 42 -22.19 0.61 -18.03
N ALA A 43 -23.12 0.71 -17.08
CA ALA A 43 -23.21 -0.26 -15.98
C ALA A 43 -23.63 -1.64 -16.52
N GLY A 44 -22.67 -2.51 -16.79
CA GLY A 44 -22.92 -3.86 -17.28
C GLY A 44 -21.62 -4.60 -17.57
N GLY A 45 -21.57 -5.84 -17.11
CA GLY A 45 -20.36 -6.66 -16.99
C GLY A 45 -19.35 -6.70 -18.13
N GLY A 46 -18.12 -7.04 -17.75
CA GLY A 46 -16.99 -7.19 -18.67
C GLY A 46 -15.64 -6.78 -18.10
N GLY A 47 -15.51 -6.55 -16.80
CA GLY A 47 -14.25 -6.18 -16.17
C GLY A 47 -13.27 -7.35 -16.02
N THR A 48 -12.05 -7.01 -15.63
CA THR A 48 -10.92 -7.92 -15.38
C THR A 48 -11.30 -9.11 -14.48
N CYS A 49 -12.27 -8.96 -13.57
CA CYS A 49 -12.73 -10.03 -12.68
C CYS A 49 -13.66 -11.07 -13.32
N SER A 50 -14.08 -10.89 -14.58
CA SER A 50 -14.85 -11.88 -15.36
C SER A 50 -16.21 -12.31 -14.79
N TYR A 51 -16.92 -11.45 -14.05
CA TYR A 51 -18.25 -11.76 -13.49
C TYR A 51 -19.40 -11.79 -14.51
N GLY A 52 -19.16 -11.36 -15.76
CA GLY A 52 -20.21 -11.28 -16.79
C GLY A 52 -21.24 -10.19 -16.50
N VAL A 53 -22.30 -10.10 -17.32
CA VAL A 53 -23.25 -8.96 -17.34
C VAL A 53 -24.05 -8.79 -16.05
N GLN A 54 -24.24 -9.88 -15.29
CA GLN A 54 -24.97 -9.87 -14.02
C GLN A 54 -24.04 -10.13 -12.85
N ASN A 55 -24.12 -9.24 -11.85
CA ASN A 55 -23.46 -9.45 -10.58
C ASN A 55 -23.89 -10.76 -9.91
N PRO A 56 -23.00 -11.43 -9.17
CA PRO A 56 -23.33 -12.64 -8.43
C PRO A 56 -24.46 -12.38 -7.41
N PRO A 57 -25.19 -13.42 -6.96
CA PRO A 57 -26.36 -13.29 -6.07
C PRO A 57 -26.19 -12.32 -4.90
N VAL A 58 -25.03 -12.34 -4.25
CA VAL A 58 -24.69 -11.48 -3.10
C VAL A 58 -24.62 -9.98 -3.44
N ALA A 59 -24.35 -9.64 -4.72
CA ALA A 59 -24.16 -8.29 -5.20
C ALA A 59 -25.22 -7.86 -6.24
N ARG A 60 -26.29 -8.64 -6.43
CA ARG A 60 -27.37 -8.31 -7.40
C ARG A 60 -28.03 -6.96 -7.15
N GLN A 61 -28.07 -6.52 -5.89
CA GLN A 61 -28.66 -5.23 -5.50
C GLN A 61 -27.66 -4.06 -5.60
N VAL A 62 -26.37 -4.37 -5.80
CA VAL A 62 -25.33 -3.34 -5.94
C VAL A 62 -25.39 -2.82 -7.37
N LYS A 63 -25.83 -1.57 -7.51
CA LYS A 63 -26.10 -0.93 -8.80
C LYS A 63 -24.83 -0.56 -9.57
N TYR A 64 -23.73 -0.34 -8.86
CA TYR A 64 -22.53 0.28 -9.40
C TYR A 64 -21.35 -0.69 -9.36
N PRO A 65 -20.87 -1.21 -10.51
CA PRO A 65 -19.55 -1.82 -10.59
C PRO A 65 -18.45 -0.77 -10.35
N VAL A 66 -17.28 -1.20 -9.90
CA VAL A 66 -16.12 -0.31 -9.69
C VAL A 66 -14.82 -0.99 -10.13
N ALA A 67 -13.97 -0.17 -10.73
CA ALA A 67 -12.60 -0.52 -11.05
C ALA A 67 -11.63 0.05 -10.00
N LEU A 68 -10.76 -0.79 -9.44
CA LEU A 68 -9.74 -0.34 -8.49
C LEU A 68 -8.43 -0.04 -9.20
N ASN A 69 -7.63 0.89 -8.66
CA ASN A 69 -6.24 1.04 -9.10
C ASN A 69 -5.42 -0.23 -8.82
N ARG A 70 -4.28 -0.39 -9.49
CA ARG A 70 -3.41 -1.58 -9.37
C ARG A 70 -3.08 -1.97 -7.91
N PRO A 71 -2.62 -1.05 -7.03
CA PRO A 71 -2.31 -1.41 -5.65
C PRO A 71 -3.50 -1.93 -4.84
N GLN A 72 -4.70 -1.36 -5.04
CA GLN A 72 -5.89 -1.79 -4.30
C GLN A 72 -6.58 -3.00 -4.94
N PHE A 73 -6.38 -3.24 -6.23
CA PHE A 73 -6.90 -4.42 -6.91
C PHE A 73 -6.24 -5.72 -6.43
N LEU A 74 -5.01 -5.63 -5.88
CA LEU A 74 -4.23 -6.74 -5.34
C LEU A 74 -4.20 -7.97 -6.27
N ASN A 75 -3.91 -7.74 -7.56
CA ASN A 75 -3.87 -8.79 -8.58
C ASN A 75 -5.12 -9.70 -8.57
N SER A 76 -6.30 -9.09 -8.53
CA SER A 76 -7.62 -9.73 -8.51
C SER A 76 -8.06 -10.28 -7.16
N VAL A 77 -7.26 -10.17 -6.10
CA VAL A 77 -7.68 -10.61 -4.75
C VAL A 77 -8.89 -9.81 -4.25
N MET A 78 -9.04 -8.56 -4.67
CA MET A 78 -10.20 -7.73 -4.29
C MET A 78 -11.42 -7.91 -5.22
N CYS A 79 -11.35 -8.77 -6.24
CA CYS A 79 -12.51 -9.10 -7.06
C CYS A 79 -13.64 -9.67 -6.20
N GLY A 80 -14.87 -9.18 -6.43
CA GLY A 80 -16.05 -9.68 -5.72
C GLY A 80 -16.32 -9.01 -4.37
N THR A 81 -15.47 -8.07 -3.97
CA THR A 81 -15.65 -7.34 -2.71
C THR A 81 -16.61 -6.15 -2.91
N CYS A 82 -17.36 -5.81 -1.86
CA CYS A 82 -18.24 -4.64 -1.85
C CYS A 82 -17.62 -3.52 -1.02
N TRP A 83 -17.60 -2.30 -1.55
CA TRP A 83 -17.02 -1.14 -0.87
C TRP A 83 -18.11 -0.09 -0.65
N LYS A 84 -18.01 0.62 0.47
CA LYS A 84 -18.83 1.78 0.75
C LYS A 84 -18.07 3.03 0.29
N VAL A 85 -18.68 3.79 -0.62
CA VAL A 85 -18.11 5.02 -1.17
C VAL A 85 -18.94 6.20 -0.70
N THR A 86 -18.26 7.23 -0.18
CA THR A 86 -18.84 8.53 0.15
C THR A 86 -18.17 9.57 -0.74
N ALA A 87 -18.92 10.16 -1.65
CA ALA A 87 -18.44 11.13 -2.62
C ALA A 87 -19.01 12.53 -2.32
N SER A 88 -18.11 13.51 -2.22
CA SER A 88 -18.47 14.91 -1.92
C SER A 88 -18.85 15.71 -3.17
N GLY A 89 -18.45 15.24 -4.35
CA GLY A 89 -18.60 15.95 -5.61
C GLY A 89 -17.61 17.09 -5.83
N HIS A 90 -16.58 17.21 -5.00
CA HIS A 90 -15.44 18.08 -5.30
C HIS A 90 -14.51 17.40 -6.31
N GLY A 91 -14.20 18.07 -7.41
CA GLY A 91 -13.32 17.55 -8.46
C GLY A 91 -13.23 18.49 -9.66
N LEU A 92 -12.41 18.14 -10.65
CA LEU A 92 -12.20 18.92 -11.87
C LEU A 92 -13.26 18.66 -12.96
N GLY A 93 -14.17 17.71 -12.73
CA GLY A 93 -15.18 17.30 -13.71
C GLY A 93 -16.47 18.13 -13.62
N ASN A 94 -17.15 18.29 -14.75
CA ASN A 94 -18.44 19.01 -14.84
C ASN A 94 -19.65 18.17 -14.37
N ASN A 95 -19.47 16.87 -14.15
CA ASN A 95 -20.50 15.96 -13.64
C ASN A 95 -19.98 15.24 -12.37
N PRO A 96 -20.10 15.88 -11.21
CA PRO A 96 -19.51 15.38 -9.98
C PRO A 96 -20.29 14.20 -9.38
N ILE A 97 -19.56 13.18 -8.95
CA ILE A 97 -20.09 12.04 -8.22
C ILE A 97 -20.43 12.50 -6.80
N ARG A 98 -21.68 12.30 -6.35
CA ARG A 98 -22.16 12.75 -5.04
C ARG A 98 -22.94 11.67 -4.31
N GLY A 99 -22.88 11.73 -2.99
CA GLY A 99 -23.67 10.89 -2.09
C GLY A 99 -22.90 9.68 -1.58
N GLU A 100 -23.65 8.78 -0.96
CA GLU A 100 -23.13 7.56 -0.37
C GLU A 100 -23.78 6.35 -1.04
N PHE A 101 -22.96 5.41 -1.51
CA PHE A 101 -23.44 4.22 -2.21
C PHE A 101 -22.47 3.04 -2.05
N LEU A 102 -23.01 1.85 -2.22
CA LEU A 102 -22.23 0.62 -2.31
C LEU A 102 -21.80 0.39 -3.75
N VAL A 103 -20.57 -0.08 -3.92
CA VAL A 103 -19.99 -0.48 -5.20
C VAL A 103 -19.47 -1.92 -5.13
N PHE A 104 -19.44 -2.59 -6.27
CA PHE A 104 -18.98 -3.98 -6.40
C PHE A 104 -17.71 -4.03 -7.27
N VAL A 105 -16.61 -4.57 -6.75
CA VAL A 105 -15.34 -4.61 -7.45
C VAL A 105 -15.37 -5.70 -8.52
N ASP A 106 -15.39 -5.29 -9.79
CA ASP A 106 -15.44 -6.18 -10.94
C ASP A 106 -14.34 -5.91 -11.99
N ASP A 107 -13.55 -4.85 -11.82
CA ASP A 107 -12.53 -4.46 -12.79
C ASP A 107 -11.24 -3.89 -12.16
N LEU A 108 -10.18 -3.85 -12.97
CA LEU A 108 -8.92 -3.15 -12.71
C LEU A 108 -8.89 -1.89 -13.55
N CYS A 109 -8.55 -0.76 -12.95
CA CYS A 109 -8.22 0.48 -13.63
C CYS A 109 -6.68 0.67 -13.64
N PRO A 110 -5.97 0.34 -14.75
CA PRO A 110 -4.52 0.42 -14.77
C PRO A 110 -3.98 1.86 -14.70
N GLY A 111 -4.75 2.84 -15.19
CA GLY A 111 -4.38 4.25 -15.22
C GLY A 111 -4.88 5.06 -14.03
N CYS A 112 -5.66 4.46 -13.12
CA CYS A 112 -6.16 5.17 -11.94
C CYS A 112 -5.02 5.33 -10.93
N GLN A 113 -4.81 6.57 -10.47
CA GLN A 113 -3.87 6.84 -9.41
C GLN A 113 -4.34 6.19 -8.11
N ALA A 114 -3.38 5.69 -7.33
CA ALA A 114 -3.71 5.10 -6.06
C ALA A 114 -3.98 6.16 -5.00
N VAL A 115 -5.04 5.89 -4.25
CA VAL A 115 -5.67 6.74 -3.23
C VAL A 115 -4.61 7.20 -2.20
N GLY A 116 -4.57 8.50 -1.88
CA GLY A 116 -3.45 9.13 -1.17
C GLY A 116 -2.23 9.42 -2.05
N SER A 117 -2.45 10.05 -3.21
CA SER A 117 -1.48 10.29 -4.32
C SER A 117 -0.22 11.11 -3.97
N GLY A 118 0.04 11.39 -2.69
CA GLY A 118 1.32 11.91 -2.23
C GLY A 118 2.37 10.80 -2.09
N ASN A 119 3.60 11.22 -1.89
CA ASN A 119 4.73 10.30 -1.68
C ASN A 119 4.87 9.96 -0.21
N VAL A 120 5.64 8.91 0.10
CA VAL A 120 6.12 8.75 1.46
C VAL A 120 6.87 10.03 1.85
N GLN A 121 6.50 10.58 3.01
CA GLN A 121 7.08 11.79 3.55
C GLN A 121 7.81 11.45 4.85
N PHE A 122 8.82 12.25 5.15
CA PHE A 122 9.60 12.09 6.37
C PHE A 122 9.45 13.32 7.25
N LYS A 123 9.00 13.13 8.48
CA LYS A 123 8.98 14.17 9.49
C LYS A 123 10.12 13.95 10.47
N PHE A 124 11.03 14.93 10.55
CA PHE A 124 12.10 14.96 11.53
C PHE A 124 11.60 15.53 12.87
N GLN A 125 12.15 15.04 13.99
CA GLN A 125 11.89 15.61 15.32
C GLN A 125 13.16 15.65 16.17
N GLY A 126 13.67 16.85 16.47
CA GLY A 126 14.88 17.01 17.29
C GLY A 126 16.15 16.45 16.64
N SER A 127 16.11 16.22 15.32
CA SER A 127 17.20 15.57 14.59
C SER A 127 18.37 16.51 14.32
N ASN A 128 19.57 15.97 14.38
CA ASN A 128 20.84 16.61 14.01
C ASN A 128 21.77 15.52 13.40
N PRO A 129 22.96 15.86 12.86
CA PRO A 129 23.82 14.86 12.20
C PRO A 129 24.18 13.64 13.06
N TRP A 130 24.17 13.76 14.38
CA TRP A 130 24.52 12.67 15.31
C TRP A 130 23.30 11.89 15.84
N TYR A 131 22.09 12.45 15.66
CA TYR A 131 20.85 11.90 16.17
C TYR A 131 19.74 12.13 15.16
N LEU A 132 19.25 11.09 14.50
CA LEU A 132 18.10 11.18 13.61
C LEU A 132 16.89 10.56 14.29
N LYS A 133 15.75 11.26 14.21
CA LYS A 133 14.44 10.74 14.59
C LYS A 133 13.45 11.08 13.49
N LEU A 134 13.01 10.05 12.76
CA LEU A 134 12.22 10.14 11.54
C LEU A 134 10.87 9.44 11.70
N GLN A 135 9.79 10.12 11.39
CA GLN A 135 8.48 9.48 11.24
C GLN A 135 8.18 9.32 9.74
N VAL A 136 7.76 8.11 9.36
CA VAL A 136 7.21 7.84 8.03
C VAL A 136 5.79 8.37 7.98
N GLN A 137 5.49 9.17 6.98
CA GLN A 137 4.16 9.73 6.74
C GLN A 137 3.68 9.35 5.35
N ASN A 138 2.36 9.35 5.17
CA ASN A 138 1.72 9.08 3.89
C ASN A 138 2.16 7.76 3.23
N SER A 139 2.37 6.72 4.05
CA SER A 139 2.57 5.34 3.58
C SER A 139 1.23 4.61 3.53
N ARG A 140 1.00 3.83 2.47
CA ARG A 140 -0.23 3.03 2.30
C ARG A 140 -0.29 1.82 3.23
N LEU A 141 0.86 1.33 3.64
CA LEU A 141 1.02 0.21 4.55
C LEU A 141 1.84 0.67 5.75
N ALA A 142 1.56 0.08 6.92
CA ALA A 142 2.36 0.33 8.10
C ALA A 142 3.82 -0.06 7.84
N VAL A 143 4.75 0.87 8.05
CA VAL A 143 6.18 0.60 7.97
C VAL A 143 6.63 0.09 9.33
N HIS A 144 7.10 -1.16 9.40
CA HIS A 144 7.55 -1.77 10.66
C HIS A 144 9.08 -1.75 10.80
N LYS A 145 9.82 -1.49 9.72
CA LYS A 145 11.29 -1.44 9.70
C LYS A 145 11.77 -0.29 8.82
N MET A 146 12.75 0.45 9.31
CA MET A 146 13.51 1.44 8.56
C MET A 146 14.99 1.16 8.74
N GLU A 147 15.75 1.23 7.65
CA GLU A 147 17.21 1.11 7.64
C GLU A 147 17.80 2.35 6.97
N ILE A 148 18.94 2.81 7.45
CA ILE A 148 19.72 3.89 6.85
C ILE A 148 20.95 3.31 6.16
N ASP A 149 21.29 3.84 4.99
CA ASP A 149 22.55 3.51 4.33
C ASP A 149 23.68 4.36 4.90
N HIS A 150 24.39 3.81 5.87
CA HIS A 150 25.52 4.43 6.57
C HIS A 150 26.63 3.40 6.73
N ASN A 151 27.52 3.32 5.72
CA ASN A 151 28.51 2.24 5.55
C ASN A 151 27.83 0.86 5.42
N GLY A 152 26.72 0.81 4.70
CA GLY A 152 25.82 -0.33 4.61
C GLY A 152 24.48 -0.07 5.31
N TRP A 153 23.51 -0.96 5.06
CA TRP A 153 22.18 -0.84 5.65
C TRP A 153 22.22 -1.13 7.14
N GLN A 154 22.02 -0.09 7.95
CA GLN A 154 21.93 -0.19 9.40
C GLN A 154 20.48 0.00 9.86
N PRO A 155 19.96 -0.86 10.75
CA PRO A 155 18.60 -0.73 11.24
C PRO A 155 18.45 0.52 12.12
N MET A 156 17.35 1.23 11.93
CA MET A 156 16.91 2.30 12.83
C MET A 156 15.98 1.72 13.89
N LYS A 157 16.08 2.22 15.13
CA LYS A 157 15.27 1.75 16.24
C LYS A 157 13.87 2.35 16.16
N HIS A 158 12.84 1.52 16.01
CA HIS A 158 11.45 1.96 16.11
C HIS A 158 11.11 2.33 17.57
N THR A 159 10.40 3.44 17.77
CA THR A 159 9.98 3.95 19.08
C THR A 159 8.47 3.90 19.22
N SER A 160 7.97 3.88 20.47
CA SER A 160 6.54 3.76 20.76
C SER A 160 5.70 4.96 20.30
N ASP A 161 6.32 6.11 20.05
CA ASP A 161 5.68 7.31 19.50
C ASP A 161 5.69 7.35 17.96
N GLY A 162 6.03 6.24 17.30
CA GLY A 162 5.93 6.08 15.84
C GLY A 162 7.08 6.71 15.04
N PHE A 163 8.26 6.83 15.65
CA PHE A 163 9.47 7.28 14.99
C PHE A 163 10.50 6.16 14.85
N PHE A 164 11.47 6.38 13.97
CA PHE A 164 12.66 5.57 13.79
C PHE A 164 13.88 6.40 14.16
N VAL A 165 14.72 5.87 15.04
CA VAL A 165 15.87 6.56 15.63
C VAL A 165 17.20 5.96 15.16
N PHE A 166 18.15 6.82 14.80
CA PHE A 166 19.52 6.45 14.46
C PHE A 166 20.53 7.35 15.17
N ASN A 167 21.47 6.75 15.91
CA ASN A 167 22.39 7.46 16.81
C ASN A 167 23.87 7.14 16.53
N SER A 168 24.19 6.69 15.32
CA SER A 168 25.55 6.29 14.93
C SER A 168 26.13 7.25 13.89
N GLY A 169 25.83 8.54 14.03
CA GLY A 169 26.29 9.58 13.11
C GLY A 169 27.81 9.79 13.09
N PRO A 170 28.30 10.72 12.25
CA PRO A 170 27.53 11.78 11.62
C PRO A 170 26.89 11.37 10.28
N VAL A 171 25.63 11.77 10.06
CA VAL A 171 24.96 11.70 8.76
C VAL A 171 25.02 13.07 8.09
N ASN A 172 25.87 13.19 7.08
CA ASN A 172 26.12 14.44 6.36
C ASN A 172 25.58 14.38 4.94
N GLY A 173 24.99 15.48 4.47
CA GLY A 173 24.45 15.57 3.11
C GLY A 173 23.22 14.69 2.91
N SER A 174 23.02 14.24 1.66
CA SER A 174 21.95 13.32 1.33
C SER A 174 22.25 11.91 1.81
N PHE A 175 21.22 11.20 2.26
CA PHE A 175 21.35 9.83 2.75
C PHE A 175 20.16 9.01 2.28
N ARG A 176 20.36 7.69 2.17
CA ARG A 176 19.31 6.77 1.73
C ARG A 176 18.69 6.07 2.92
N VAL A 177 17.40 5.83 2.83
CA VAL A 177 16.66 4.99 3.77
C VAL A 177 15.95 3.87 3.01
N ARG A 178 15.88 2.69 3.61
CA ARG A 178 15.08 1.56 3.14
C ARG A 178 13.95 1.32 4.12
N LEU A 179 12.71 1.36 3.64
CA LEU A 179 11.51 1.09 4.41
C LEU A 179 11.03 -0.31 4.10
N THR A 180 10.61 -1.06 5.11
CA THR A 180 9.89 -2.33 4.95
C THR A 180 8.51 -2.20 5.56
N ALA A 181 7.49 -2.36 4.73
CA ALA A 181 6.10 -2.43 5.16
C ALA A 181 5.78 -3.79 5.79
N VAL A 182 4.69 -3.87 6.55
CA VAL A 182 4.25 -5.08 7.27
C VAL A 182 4.07 -6.32 6.41
N ASN A 183 3.89 -6.14 5.10
CA ASN A 183 3.78 -7.18 4.07
C ASN A 183 5.14 -7.57 3.45
N GLY A 184 6.25 -7.07 3.99
CA GLY A 184 7.60 -7.28 3.43
C GLY A 184 7.97 -6.40 2.23
N ALA A 185 7.05 -5.59 1.69
CA ALA A 185 7.38 -4.70 0.58
C ALA A 185 8.44 -3.68 0.99
N GLN A 186 9.44 -3.49 0.13
CA GLN A 186 10.56 -2.59 0.38
C GLN A 186 10.61 -1.45 -0.61
N ILE A 187 10.89 -0.26 -0.09
CA ILE A 187 11.22 0.91 -0.91
C ILE A 187 12.52 1.53 -0.40
N ILE A 188 13.32 2.07 -1.32
CA ILE A 188 14.50 2.86 -1.01
C ILE A 188 14.22 4.31 -1.41
N ASP A 189 14.45 5.24 -0.51
CA ASP A 189 14.29 6.68 -0.76
C ASP A 189 15.57 7.45 -0.39
N THR A 190 15.77 8.61 -1.00
CA THR A 190 16.89 9.51 -0.75
C THR A 190 16.40 10.79 -0.09
N ILE A 191 16.83 11.01 1.15
CA ILE A 191 16.54 12.21 1.90
C ILE A 191 17.67 13.22 1.65
N PRO A 192 17.38 14.43 1.14
CA PRO A 192 18.41 15.33 0.61
C PRO A 192 19.34 15.89 1.68
N ARG A 193 18.86 16.04 2.92
CA ARG A 193 19.63 16.50 4.07
C ARG A 193 18.86 16.26 5.36
N VAL A 194 19.58 16.28 6.47
CA VAL A 194 18.98 16.41 7.80
C VAL A 194 18.37 17.81 7.90
N GLY A 195 17.05 17.92 7.93
CA GLY A 195 16.37 19.22 7.90
C GLY A 195 14.98 19.20 8.55
N THR A 196 14.55 20.35 9.05
CA THR A 196 13.17 20.58 9.51
C THR A 196 12.31 20.96 8.31
N CYS A 197 11.39 20.08 7.92
CA CYS A 197 10.48 20.20 6.78
C CYS A 197 11.15 20.10 5.41
N ASP A 198 11.23 18.89 4.85
CA ASP A 198 11.32 18.73 3.40
C ASP A 198 10.21 17.78 2.94
N ARG A 199 9.09 18.39 2.53
CA ARG A 199 8.14 17.75 1.62
C ARG A 199 8.82 17.80 0.26
N HIS A 200 9.16 16.68 -0.36
CA HIS A 200 9.17 16.46 -1.83
C HIS A 200 9.89 15.15 -2.18
N LYS A 201 9.23 14.30 -3.00
CA LYS A 201 9.77 13.50 -4.13
C LYS A 201 8.72 12.48 -4.61
N VAL A 202 8.16 12.74 -5.80
CA VAL A 202 7.04 12.08 -6.50
C VAL A 202 7.29 10.58 -6.77
N PHE A 203 6.35 9.72 -6.37
CA PHE A 203 6.27 8.30 -6.68
C PHE A 203 5.68 8.15 -8.08
N SER A 204 6.51 7.67 -9.00
CA SER A 204 6.05 6.92 -10.17
C SER A 204 6.58 5.51 -10.01
N ILE A 205 5.66 4.55 -9.92
CA ILE A 205 5.85 3.19 -10.43
C ILE A 205 4.61 2.88 -11.25
#